data_AF-A0A850JLV4-F1
#
_entry.id   AF-A0A850JLV4-F1
#
_cell.length_a   1.000
_cell.length_b   1.000
_cell.length_c   1.000
_cell.angle_alpha   90.00
_cell.angle_beta   90.00
_cell.angle_gamma   90.00
#
_symmetry.space_group_name_H-M   'P 1'
#
loop_
_entity.id
_entity.type
_entity.pdbx_description
1 polymer ?
#
loop_
_entity_poly.entity_id
_entity_poly.type
_entity_poly.pdbx_seq_one_letter_code
_entity_poly.pdbx_strand_id
1 'polypeptide(L)'
;MRSKKKDDWRAAHWLTFQGKPPQLAYDAQGYAIPAPDRGLPAAHAKYLASGDESAVVPDTYSRNARTKQIGDWTSEPGKLTPGPGSSYALRTKDGGSLVWYGLKQEQTLTDGEEDTLPAEVRDYLAENDDKPGKTLRTTWQWLAIGYSPPSGKARVLGESVSLTSAR
;
A
#
# COMPACT_ATOMS: atom_id res chain seq x y z
N MET A 1 18.55 -17.92 28.43
CA MET A 1 18.33 -17.73 26.98
C MET A 1 17.11 -16.84 26.78
N ARG A 2 17.29 -15.61 26.28
CA ARG A 2 16.16 -14.79 25.84
C ARG A 2 15.71 -15.32 24.49
N SER A 3 14.46 -15.76 24.39
CA SER A 3 13.83 -16.08 23.11
C SER A 3 13.94 -14.86 22.20
N LYS A 4 14.66 -14.97 21.07
CA LYS A 4 14.47 -14.02 19.97
C LYS A 4 12.96 -14.01 19.69
N LYS A 5 12.31 -12.84 19.70
CA LYS A 5 11.00 -12.73 19.05
C LYS A 5 11.21 -13.30 17.65
N LYS A 6 10.43 -14.32 17.27
CA LYS A 6 10.33 -14.67 15.86
C LYS A 6 9.91 -13.37 15.18
N ASP A 7 10.77 -12.83 14.32
CA ASP A 7 10.34 -11.75 13.45
C ASP A 7 9.22 -12.35 12.63
N ASP A 8 7.98 -11.98 12.97
CA ASP A 8 6.80 -12.42 12.25
C ASP A 8 7.07 -12.12 10.79
N TRP A 9 7.11 -13.16 9.95
CA TRP A 9 7.14 -12.95 8.53
C TRP A 9 6.03 -11.94 8.17
N ARG A 10 6.36 -10.84 7.49
CA ARG A 10 5.37 -9.82 7.15
C ARG A 10 5.01 -9.86 5.66
N ALA A 11 4.80 -11.07 5.12
CA ALA A 11 3.83 -11.24 4.04
C ALA A 11 2.40 -11.09 4.62
N ALA A 12 2.15 -10.04 5.39
CA ALA A 12 1.04 -9.98 6.32
C ALA A 12 0.45 -8.58 6.35
N HIS A 13 -0.24 -8.21 5.28
CA HIS A 13 -1.49 -7.50 5.47
C HIS A 13 -2.58 -8.30 4.78
N TRP A 14 -3.28 -9.08 5.61
CA TRP A 14 -4.52 -9.75 5.24
C TRP A 14 -5.48 -8.73 4.62
N LEU A 15 -6.22 -9.19 3.61
CA LEU A 15 -7.41 -8.54 3.08
C LEU A 15 -8.50 -8.49 4.15
N THR A 16 -8.30 -7.72 5.22
CA THR A 16 -9.36 -7.44 6.18
C THR A 16 -10.24 -6.36 5.60
N PHE A 17 -11.27 -6.79 4.87
CA PHE A 17 -12.39 -5.92 4.53
C PHE A 17 -12.92 -5.30 5.83
N GLN A 18 -12.69 -3.99 6.00
CA GLN A 18 -13.31 -3.26 7.09
C GLN A 18 -14.80 -3.07 6.78
N GLY A 19 -15.61 -3.98 7.31
CA GLY A 19 -17.06 -4.01 7.10
C GLY A 19 -17.49 -4.95 5.97
N LYS A 20 -18.75 -4.80 5.52
CA LYS A 20 -19.31 -5.64 4.46
C LYS A 20 -18.72 -5.23 3.11
N PRO A 21 -18.16 -6.16 2.31
CA PRO A 21 -17.73 -5.86 0.95
C PRO A 21 -18.90 -5.28 0.13
N PRO A 22 -18.67 -4.26 -0.72
CA PRO A 22 -19.72 -3.71 -1.56
C PRO A 22 -20.22 -4.79 -2.53
N GLN A 23 -21.52 -4.83 -2.78
CA GLN A 23 -22.07 -5.77 -3.75
C GLN A 23 -21.76 -5.31 -5.18
N LEU A 24 -21.25 -6.22 -6.00
CA LEU A 24 -21.01 -5.95 -7.41
C LEU A 24 -22.32 -5.88 -8.21
N ALA A 25 -22.34 -5.01 -9.20
CA ALA A 25 -23.37 -4.98 -10.23
C ALA A 25 -23.04 -6.02 -11.31
N TYR A 26 -24.07 -6.74 -11.75
CA TYR A 26 -23.95 -7.78 -12.78
C TYR A 26 -24.90 -7.47 -13.94
N ASP A 27 -24.51 -7.84 -15.16
CA ASP A 27 -25.39 -7.76 -16.33
C ASP A 27 -26.44 -8.89 -16.34
N ALA A 28 -27.30 -8.91 -17.35
CA ALA A 28 -28.38 -9.90 -17.48
C ALA A 28 -27.85 -11.34 -17.64
N GLN A 29 -26.58 -11.51 -18.01
CA GLN A 29 -25.89 -12.78 -18.19
C GLN A 29 -25.15 -13.22 -16.92
N GLY A 30 -25.10 -12.37 -15.90
CA GLY A 30 -24.44 -12.64 -14.63
C GLY A 30 -22.95 -12.28 -14.59
N TYR A 31 -22.43 -11.53 -15.57
CA TYR A 31 -21.04 -11.03 -15.54
C TYR A 31 -20.94 -9.71 -14.79
N ALA A 32 -19.86 -9.52 -14.04
CA ALA A 32 -19.63 -8.28 -13.30
C ALA A 32 -19.40 -7.10 -14.27
N ILE A 33 -20.09 -6.00 -14.04
CA ILE A 33 -20.05 -4.84 -14.92
C ILE A 33 -18.78 -4.03 -14.64
N PRO A 34 -17.94 -3.71 -15.65
CA PRO A 34 -16.78 -2.85 -15.46
C PRO A 34 -17.23 -1.42 -15.10
N ALA A 35 -16.51 -0.77 -14.19
CA ALA A 35 -16.73 0.65 -13.97
C ALA A 35 -16.29 1.44 -15.23
N PRO A 36 -16.99 2.55 -15.56
CA PRO A 36 -16.69 3.34 -16.76
C PRO A 36 -15.30 3.97 -16.69
N ASP A 37 -14.87 4.37 -15.50
CA ASP A 37 -13.48 4.75 -15.21
C ASP A 37 -12.77 3.54 -14.60
N ARG A 38 -11.90 2.90 -15.42
CA ARG A 38 -11.04 1.80 -14.98
C ARG A 38 -9.75 2.31 -14.32
N GLY A 39 -9.60 3.63 -14.23
CA GLY A 39 -8.50 4.28 -13.54
C GLY A 39 -8.64 4.24 -12.02
N LEU A 40 -7.58 4.70 -11.37
CA LEU A 40 -7.58 4.95 -9.94
C LEU A 40 -8.59 6.08 -9.63
N PRO A 41 -9.57 5.88 -8.72
CA PRO A 41 -10.51 6.94 -8.36
C PRO A 41 -9.78 8.20 -7.89
N ALA A 42 -10.26 9.38 -8.31
CA ALA A 42 -9.59 10.65 -8.06
C ALA A 42 -9.27 10.91 -6.58
N ALA A 43 -10.15 10.48 -5.67
CA ALA A 43 -9.92 10.58 -4.22
C ALA A 43 -8.67 9.79 -3.79
N HIS A 44 -8.53 8.55 -4.28
CA HIS A 44 -7.35 7.74 -4.03
C HIS A 44 -6.11 8.35 -4.71
N ALA A 45 -6.23 8.81 -5.96
CA ALA A 45 -5.12 9.44 -6.68
C ALA A 45 -4.58 10.67 -5.94
N LYS A 46 -5.46 11.51 -5.39
CA LYS A 46 -5.09 12.69 -4.60
C LYS A 46 -4.42 12.31 -3.28
N TYR A 47 -4.97 11.32 -2.57
CA TYR A 47 -4.35 10.80 -1.35
C TYR A 47 -2.93 10.27 -1.60
N LEU A 48 -2.70 9.54 -2.70
CA LEU A 48 -1.36 9.08 -3.07
C LEU A 48 -0.40 10.23 -3.36
N ALA A 49 -0.87 11.24 -4.08
CA ALA A 49 -0.03 12.34 -4.53
C ALA A 49 0.40 13.28 -3.39
N SER A 50 -0.50 13.58 -2.45
CA SER A 50 -0.26 14.60 -1.42
C SER A 50 -0.50 14.14 0.01
N GLY A 51 -1.12 12.97 0.20
CA GLY A 51 -1.57 12.53 1.52
C GLY A 51 -2.90 13.10 1.99
N ASP A 52 -3.67 13.71 1.10
CA ASP A 52 -4.92 14.38 1.44
C ASP A 52 -6.02 13.38 1.87
N GLU A 53 -6.39 13.40 3.14
CA GLU A 53 -7.45 12.55 3.74
C GLU A 53 -8.86 13.20 3.68
N SER A 54 -9.03 14.33 3.00
CA SER A 54 -10.35 14.99 2.90
C SER A 54 -11.40 14.11 2.22
N ALA A 55 -11.01 13.32 1.22
CA ALA A 55 -11.90 12.49 0.40
C ALA A 55 -11.70 10.97 0.59
N VAL A 56 -10.70 10.55 1.38
CA VAL A 56 -10.37 9.14 1.66
C VAL A 56 -10.30 8.94 3.16
N VAL A 57 -10.76 7.79 3.64
CA VAL A 57 -10.48 7.33 5.01
C VAL A 57 -9.42 6.23 4.91
N PRO A 58 -8.12 6.58 5.00
CA PRO A 58 -7.08 5.56 5.10
C PRO A 58 -7.20 4.87 6.45
N ASP A 59 -6.87 3.58 6.46
CA ASP A 59 -6.75 2.86 7.73
C ASP A 59 -5.43 3.25 8.44
N THR A 60 -5.26 2.75 9.67
CA THR A 60 -4.05 3.03 10.46
C THR A 60 -2.78 2.53 9.77
N TYR A 61 -2.84 1.44 9.01
CA TYR A 61 -1.66 0.91 8.33
C TYR A 61 -1.24 1.82 7.16
N SER A 62 -2.17 2.15 6.26
CA SER A 62 -2.01 3.11 5.17
C SER A 62 -1.49 4.47 5.66
N ARG A 63 -2.00 4.99 6.79
CA ARG A 63 -1.49 6.24 7.39
C ARG A 63 -0.06 6.08 7.86
N ASN A 64 0.19 5.04 8.67
CA ASN A 64 1.49 4.83 9.30
C ASN A 64 2.55 4.55 8.26
N ALA A 65 2.26 3.84 7.17
CA ALA A 65 3.27 3.50 6.18
C ALA A 65 3.93 4.70 5.52
N ARG A 66 3.27 5.87 5.50
CA ARG A 66 3.87 7.12 5.01
C ARG A 66 4.82 7.75 6.00
N THR A 67 4.59 7.57 7.30
CA THR A 67 5.30 8.29 8.38
C THR A 67 6.02 7.36 9.35
N LYS A 68 6.06 6.06 9.06
CA LYS A 68 6.61 5.04 9.95
C LYS A 68 8.11 5.29 10.09
N GLN A 69 8.51 5.56 11.32
CA GLN A 69 9.91 5.60 11.69
C GLN A 69 10.54 4.21 11.54
N ILE A 70 11.74 4.16 10.96
CA ILE A 70 12.48 2.93 10.70
C ILE A 70 13.69 2.88 11.62
N GLY A 71 13.56 2.25 12.77
CA GLY A 71 14.65 2.21 13.76
C GLY A 71 15.10 3.62 14.17
N ASP A 72 16.41 3.84 14.14
CA ASP A 72 17.06 5.13 14.37
C ASP A 72 17.25 5.96 13.09
N TRP A 73 16.84 5.45 11.93
CA TRP A 73 17.03 6.13 10.66
C TRP A 73 16.15 7.38 10.54
N THR A 74 16.74 8.45 10.01
CA THR A 74 16.00 9.65 9.61
C THR A 74 15.36 9.43 8.24
N SER A 75 14.08 9.79 8.10
CA SER A 75 13.37 9.63 6.83
C SER A 75 12.28 10.68 6.65
N GLU A 76 12.19 11.24 5.44
CA GLU A 76 10.99 11.93 5.01
C GLU A 76 9.86 10.93 4.70
N PRO A 77 8.60 11.39 4.62
CA PRO A 77 7.51 10.54 4.21
C PRO A 77 7.77 9.86 2.85
N GLY A 78 7.44 8.58 2.75
CA GLY A 78 7.60 7.84 1.49
C GLY A 78 6.79 8.47 0.34
N LYS A 79 7.42 8.58 -0.82
CA LYS A 79 6.78 9.07 -2.05
C LYS A 79 6.00 7.94 -2.70
N LEU A 80 4.68 8.12 -2.82
CA LEU A 80 3.79 7.18 -3.47
C LEU A 80 3.52 7.59 -4.91
N THR A 81 3.68 6.67 -5.85
CA THR A 81 3.30 6.83 -7.26
C THR A 81 2.52 5.61 -7.74
N PRO A 82 1.78 5.70 -8.86
CA PRO A 82 1.24 4.52 -9.52
C PRO A 82 2.35 3.46 -9.72
N GLY A 83 2.04 2.21 -9.36
CA GLY A 83 2.93 1.07 -9.54
C GLY A 83 2.79 0.46 -10.95
N PRO A 84 3.62 -0.53 -11.29
CA PRO A 84 3.49 -1.22 -12.56
C PRO A 84 2.14 -1.96 -12.67
N GLY A 85 1.59 -2.03 -13.88
CA GLY A 85 0.35 -2.73 -14.18
C GLY A 85 -0.88 -1.82 -14.36
N SER A 86 -1.95 -2.38 -14.92
CA SER A 86 -3.20 -1.66 -15.11
C SER A 86 -4.01 -1.62 -13.81
N SER A 87 -4.75 -0.52 -13.61
CA SER A 87 -5.84 -0.50 -12.63
C SER A 87 -7.07 -1.20 -13.21
N TYR A 88 -7.84 -1.84 -12.34
CA TYR A 88 -9.10 -2.48 -12.69
C TYR A 88 -10.20 -1.96 -11.78
N ALA A 89 -11.41 -1.83 -12.31
CA ALA A 89 -12.55 -1.35 -11.55
C ALA A 89 -13.85 -2.05 -11.98
N LEU A 90 -14.63 -2.48 -11.01
CA LEU A 90 -15.96 -3.04 -11.19
C LEU A 90 -17.02 -2.12 -10.56
N ARG A 91 -18.15 -1.95 -11.24
CA ARG A 91 -19.28 -1.18 -10.75
C ARG A 91 -19.94 -1.92 -9.58
N THR A 92 -20.24 -1.18 -8.51
CA THR A 92 -21.00 -1.70 -7.37
C THR A 92 -22.49 -1.40 -7.54
N LYS A 93 -23.37 -2.17 -6.90
CA LYS A 93 -24.84 -2.04 -7.04
C LYS A 93 -25.37 -0.68 -6.59
N ASP A 94 -24.69 -0.05 -5.66
CA ASP A 94 -25.00 1.30 -5.20
C ASP A 94 -24.58 2.41 -6.19
N GLY A 95 -23.93 2.06 -7.30
CA GLY A 95 -23.46 3.01 -8.32
C GLY A 95 -22.02 3.49 -8.12
N GLY A 96 -21.30 2.98 -7.12
CA GLY A 96 -19.87 3.22 -6.91
C GLY A 96 -18.95 2.29 -7.73
N SER A 97 -17.69 2.22 -7.28
CA SER A 97 -16.63 1.40 -7.89
C SER A 97 -15.82 0.65 -6.84
N LEU A 98 -15.63 -0.65 -7.04
CA LEU A 98 -14.61 -1.48 -6.39
C LEU A 98 -13.38 -1.51 -7.29
N VAL A 99 -12.21 -1.13 -6.77
CA VAL A 99 -10.99 -0.90 -7.57
C VAL A 99 -9.80 -1.70 -7.08
N TRP A 100 -8.94 -2.12 -8.01
CA TRP A 100 -7.67 -2.78 -7.76
C TRP A 100 -6.57 -2.04 -8.49
N TYR A 101 -5.49 -1.70 -7.79
CA TYR A 101 -4.40 -0.94 -8.37
C TYR A 101 -3.07 -1.22 -7.66
N GLY A 102 -1.98 -1.09 -8.41
CA GLY A 102 -0.62 -1.18 -7.88
C GLY A 102 -0.06 0.19 -7.52
N LEU A 103 0.77 0.26 -6.47
CA LEU A 103 1.53 1.44 -6.09
C LEU A 103 3.01 1.11 -5.97
N LYS A 104 3.83 2.14 -6.18
CA LYS A 104 5.24 2.16 -5.79
C LYS A 104 5.41 3.19 -4.68
N GLN A 105 6.05 2.79 -3.58
CA GLN A 105 6.49 3.68 -2.52
C GLN A 105 8.01 3.73 -2.50
N GLU A 106 8.57 4.91 -2.68
CA GLU A 106 10.02 5.15 -2.57
C GLU A 106 10.32 5.93 -1.29
N GLN A 107 11.28 5.46 -0.50
CA GLN A 107 11.70 6.15 0.72
C GLN A 107 13.22 6.18 0.80
N THR A 108 13.77 7.32 1.23
CA THR A 108 15.21 7.47 1.50
C THR A 108 15.38 7.57 3.01
N LEU A 109 16.27 6.74 3.53
CA LEU A 109 16.66 6.65 4.93
C LEU A 109 18.10 7.13 5.03
N THR A 110 18.42 7.93 6.05
CA THR A 110 19.77 8.41 6.31
C THR A 110 20.19 8.24 7.76
N ASP A 111 21.51 8.06 7.95
CA ASP A 111 22.21 8.13 9.23
C ASP A 111 21.65 7.20 10.34
N GLY A 112 21.37 5.93 10.02
CA GLY A 112 20.99 4.92 11.01
C GLY A 112 21.92 3.70 10.98
N GLU A 113 21.74 2.83 11.98
CA GLU A 113 22.50 1.59 12.11
C GLU A 113 21.81 0.42 11.37
N GLU A 114 22.60 -0.50 10.80
CA GLU A 114 22.08 -1.62 10.01
C GLU A 114 21.19 -2.55 10.86
N ASP A 115 21.53 -2.78 12.12
CA ASP A 115 20.83 -3.72 12.99
C ASP A 115 19.46 -3.21 13.46
N THR A 116 19.18 -1.91 13.31
CA THR A 116 17.89 -1.27 13.58
C THR A 116 16.93 -1.34 12.39
N LEU A 117 17.42 -1.73 11.21
CA LEU A 117 16.59 -1.91 10.02
C LEU A 117 15.57 -3.05 10.23
N PRO A 118 14.38 -2.95 9.62
CA PRO A 118 13.42 -4.05 9.56
C PRO A 118 14.06 -5.30 8.96
N ALA A 119 13.69 -6.47 9.48
CA ALA A 119 14.22 -7.76 9.03
C ALA A 119 14.16 -7.91 7.50
N GLU A 120 13.03 -7.59 6.88
CA GLU A 120 12.83 -7.68 5.43
C GLU A 120 13.82 -6.82 4.61
N VAL A 121 14.25 -5.67 5.14
CA VAL A 121 15.24 -4.81 4.47
C VAL A 121 16.65 -5.40 4.63
N ARG A 122 16.98 -5.89 5.83
CA ARG A 122 18.27 -6.57 6.08
C ARG A 122 18.41 -7.85 5.27
N ASP A 123 17.35 -8.65 5.20
CA ASP A 123 17.31 -9.89 4.44
C ASP A 123 17.50 -9.61 2.95
N TYR A 124 16.85 -8.57 2.41
CA TYR A 124 17.06 -8.14 1.02
C TYR A 124 18.51 -7.71 0.76
N LEU A 125 19.09 -6.88 1.63
CA LEU A 125 20.48 -6.43 1.49
C LEU A 125 21.46 -7.61 1.54
N ALA A 126 21.28 -8.52 2.50
CA ALA A 126 22.11 -9.72 2.64
C ALA A 126 22.00 -10.67 1.44
N GLU A 127 20.80 -10.85 0.87
CA GLU A 127 20.59 -11.65 -0.34
C GLU A 127 21.33 -11.08 -1.56
N ASN A 128 21.51 -9.76 -1.61
CA ASN A 128 22.18 -9.06 -2.72
C ASN A 128 23.66 -8.74 -2.45
N ASP A 129 24.23 -9.20 -1.34
CA ASP A 129 25.59 -8.85 -0.86
C ASP A 129 25.82 -7.32 -0.74
N ASP A 130 24.74 -6.58 -0.50
CA ASP A 130 24.75 -5.14 -0.29
C ASP A 130 24.87 -4.81 1.19
N LYS A 131 25.52 -3.69 1.50
CA LYS A 131 25.60 -3.14 2.86
C LYS A 131 24.95 -1.76 2.89
N PRO A 132 24.10 -1.46 3.87
CA PRO A 132 23.53 -0.14 3.96
C PRO A 132 24.65 0.86 4.26
N GLY A 133 24.87 1.81 3.34
CA GLY A 133 25.73 2.95 3.60
C GLY A 133 25.09 3.94 4.58
N LYS A 134 25.59 5.17 4.63
CA LYS A 134 24.91 6.26 5.38
C LYS A 134 23.54 6.64 4.82
N THR A 135 23.27 6.23 3.59
CA THR A 135 22.02 6.47 2.89
C THR A 135 21.53 5.14 2.35
N LEU A 136 20.26 4.83 2.60
CA LEU A 136 19.58 3.63 2.11
C LEU A 136 18.28 4.04 1.43
N ARG A 137 18.08 3.65 0.18
CA ARG A 137 16.84 3.84 -0.56
C ARG A 137 16.07 2.53 -0.61
N THR A 138 14.84 2.56 -0.10
CA THR A 138 13.91 1.43 -0.19
C THR A 138 12.82 1.72 -1.21
N THR A 139 12.41 0.68 -1.93
CA THR A 139 11.25 0.68 -2.81
C THR A 139 10.32 -0.44 -2.40
N TRP A 140 9.05 -0.11 -2.18
CA TRP A 140 7.99 -1.04 -1.86
C TRP A 140 6.95 -1.04 -2.96
N GLN A 141 6.43 -2.22 -3.27
CA GLN A 141 5.26 -2.36 -4.12
C GLN A 141 4.05 -2.66 -3.27
N TRP A 142 2.96 -1.96 -3.55
CA TRP A 142 1.66 -2.18 -2.93
C TRP A 142 0.70 -2.71 -3.97
N LEU A 143 -0.17 -3.65 -3.58
CA LEU A 143 -1.37 -4.00 -4.31
C LEU A 143 -2.54 -3.69 -3.39
N ALA A 144 -3.37 -2.73 -3.78
CA ALA A 144 -4.47 -2.24 -2.96
C ALA A 144 -5.82 -2.56 -3.61
N ILE A 145 -6.79 -2.87 -2.76
CA ILE A 145 -8.21 -2.91 -3.09
C ILE A 145 -8.86 -1.70 -2.44
N GLY A 146 -9.52 -0.87 -3.23
CA GLY A 146 -10.23 0.32 -2.76
C GLY A 146 -11.73 0.25 -3.09
N TYR A 147 -12.52 1.02 -2.35
CA TYR A 147 -13.91 1.27 -2.70
C TYR A 147 -14.18 2.77 -2.73
N SER A 148 -14.73 3.22 -3.86
CA SER A 148 -15.18 4.59 -4.08
C SER A 148 -16.70 4.59 -4.18
N PRO A 149 -17.43 5.03 -3.14
CA PRO A 149 -18.88 5.14 -3.19
C PRO A 149 -19.32 6.22 -4.18
N PRO A 150 -20.60 6.22 -4.63
CA PRO A 150 -21.15 7.31 -5.45
C PRO A 150 -21.22 8.65 -4.69
N SER A 151 -21.24 8.59 -3.35
CA SER A 151 -21.20 9.75 -2.47
C SER A 151 -20.48 9.42 -1.15
N GLY A 152 -19.85 10.41 -0.53
CA GLY A 152 -19.06 10.23 0.69
C GLY A 152 -17.59 9.93 0.42
N LYS A 153 -16.89 9.40 1.43
CA LYS A 153 -15.44 9.16 1.37
C LYS A 153 -15.10 7.76 0.86
N ALA A 154 -14.07 7.69 0.03
CA ALA A 154 -13.50 6.43 -0.42
C ALA A 154 -12.69 5.74 0.69
N ARG A 155 -12.40 4.45 0.52
CA ARG A 155 -11.74 3.62 1.53
C ARG A 155 -10.76 2.64 0.89
N VAL A 156 -9.65 2.38 1.57
CA VAL A 156 -8.81 1.20 1.31
C VAL A 156 -9.44 0.02 2.05
N LEU A 157 -9.77 -1.04 1.33
CA LEU A 157 -10.42 -2.24 1.86
C LEU A 157 -9.42 -3.34 2.23
N GLY A 158 -8.23 -3.28 1.66
CA GLY A 158 -7.13 -4.17 1.98
C GLY A 158 -5.96 -3.92 1.04
N GLU A 159 -4.77 -4.27 1.49
CA GLU A 159 -3.55 -4.03 0.77
C GLU A 159 -2.48 -5.07 1.12
N SER A 160 -1.68 -5.44 0.13
CA SER A 160 -0.48 -6.25 0.32
C SER A 160 0.73 -5.42 -0.07
N VAL A 161 1.78 -5.46 0.76
CA VAL A 161 2.99 -4.68 0.55
C VAL A 161 4.19 -5.62 0.53
N SER A 162 5.10 -5.39 -0.41
CA SER A 162 6.34 -6.17 -0.54
C SER A 162 7.51 -5.26 -0.88
N LEU A 163 8.65 -5.46 -0.23
CA LEU A 163 9.90 -4.81 -0.62
C LEU A 163 10.34 -5.31 -2.01
N THR A 164 10.68 -4.40 -2.89
CA THR A 164 11.18 -4.72 -4.25
C THR A 164 12.59 -4.23 -4.51
N SER A 165 13.12 -3.34 -3.67
CA SER A 165 14.51 -2.90 -3.71
C SER A 165 14.93 -2.27 -2.39
N ALA A 166 16.15 -2.57 -1.94
CA ALA A 166 16.88 -1.82 -0.92
C ALA A 166 18.34 -1.66 -1.40
N ARG A 167 18.89 -0.45 -1.37
CA ARG A 167 20.27 -0.13 -1.81
C ARG A 167 20.74 1.23 -1.34
#